data_AF-A0A970BET7-F1
#
_entry.id   AF-A0A970BET7-F1
#
_cell.length_a   1.000
_cell.length_b   1.000
_cell.length_c   1.000
_cell.angle_alpha   90.00
_cell.angle_beta   90.00
_cell.angle_gamma   90.00
#
_symmetry.space_group_name_H-M   'P 1'
#
loop_
_entity.id
_entity.type
_entity.pdbx_description
1 polymer ?
#
loop_
_entity_poly.entity_id
_entity_poly.type
_entity_poly.pdbx_seq_one_letter_code
_entity_poly.pdbx_strand_id
1 'polypeptide(L)'
;MKNKGLWVAFIGVLVISFGVIGYYGYEIYREKPPIPEKIVSLDGTVIFTKEDIMLGQNVWQSIGGQQVGTIWGHGAYVAPD
;
A
#
# COMPACT_ATOMS: atom_id res chain seq x y z
N MET A 1 -37.85 -25.44 -2.85
CA MET A 1 -36.73 -24.48 -2.70
C MET A 1 -36.08 -24.23 -4.06
N LYS A 2 -36.62 -23.30 -4.85
CA LYS A 2 -36.33 -23.14 -6.29
C LYS A 2 -34.96 -22.51 -6.60
N ASN A 3 -34.29 -21.92 -5.60
CA ASN A 3 -33.08 -21.11 -5.81
C ASN A 3 -31.84 -21.61 -5.04
N LYS A 4 -31.85 -22.80 -4.43
CA LYS A 4 -30.71 -23.26 -3.61
C LYS A 4 -29.39 -23.28 -4.39
N GLY A 5 -29.42 -23.74 -5.64
CA GLY A 5 -28.21 -23.83 -6.47
C GLY A 5 -27.58 -22.46 -6.74
N LEU A 6 -28.41 -21.44 -6.98
CA LEU A 6 -27.93 -20.06 -7.17
C LEU A 6 -27.29 -19.49 -5.91
N TRP A 7 -27.89 -19.75 -4.74
CA TRP A 7 -27.31 -19.33 -3.45
C TRP A 7 -25.99 -20.03 -3.14
N VAL A 8 -25.89 -21.32 -3.44
CA VAL A 8 -24.62 -22.06 -3.30
C VAL A 8 -23.56 -21.51 -4.24
N ALA A 9 -23.90 -21.26 -5.50
CA ALA A 9 -22.98 -20.67 -6.47
C ALA A 9 -22.52 -19.27 -6.04
N PHE A 10 -23.45 -18.43 -5.56
CA PHE A 10 -23.16 -17.09 -5.05
C PHE A 10 -22.20 -17.13 -3.85
N ILE A 11 -22.48 -17.98 -2.86
CA ILE A 11 -21.59 -18.16 -1.70
C ILE A 11 -20.22 -18.68 -2.16
N GLY A 12 -20.18 -19.61 -3.13
CA GLY A 12 -18.94 -20.11 -3.72
C GLY A 12 -18.09 -18.99 -4.33
N VAL A 13 -18.70 -18.11 -5.14
CA VAL A 13 -18.01 -16.95 -5.71
C VAL A 13 -17.48 -16.03 -4.61
N LEU A 14 -18.30 -15.69 -3.62
CA LEU A 14 -17.86 -14.83 -2.51
C LEU A 14 -16.67 -15.43 -1.76
N VAL A 15 -16.76 -16.70 -1.34
CA VAL A 15 -15.71 -17.35 -0.55
C VAL A 15 -14.41 -17.43 -1.35
N ILE A 16 -14.47 -17.77 -2.64
CA ILE A 16 -13.28 -17.85 -3.49
C ILE A 16 -12.68 -16.46 -3.70
N SER A 17 -13.50 -15.45 -4.04
CA SER A 17 -13.01 -14.08 -4.26
C SER A 17 -12.39 -13.48 -3.01
N PHE A 18 -13.03 -13.61 -1.84
CA PHE A 18 -12.45 -13.16 -0.57
C PHE A 18 -11.22 -13.97 -0.17
N GLY A 19 -11.19 -15.27 -0.48
CA GLY A 19 -10.01 -16.11 -0.28
C GLY A 19 -8.80 -15.61 -1.07
N VAL A 20 -8.99 -15.27 -2.35
CA VAL A 20 -7.95 -14.72 -3.21
C VAL A 20 -7.48 -13.34 -2.70
N ILE A 21 -8.41 -12.44 -2.38
CA ILE A 21 -8.07 -11.11 -1.84
C ILE A 21 -7.29 -11.23 -0.53
N GLY A 22 -7.73 -12.11 0.39
CA GLY A 22 -7.06 -12.32 1.67
C GLY A 22 -5.66 -12.89 1.50
N TYR A 23 -5.49 -13.87 0.61
CA TYR A 23 -4.20 -14.48 0.32
C TYR A 23 -3.20 -13.45 -0.23
N TYR A 24 -3.58 -12.71 -1.28
CA TYR A 24 -2.67 -11.71 -1.86
C TYR A 24 -2.48 -10.48 -0.97
N GLY A 25 -3.47 -10.12 -0.15
CA GLY A 25 -3.30 -9.09 0.89
C GLY A 25 -2.23 -9.46 1.91
N TYR A 26 -2.17 -10.75 2.30
CA TYR A 26 -1.11 -11.27 3.16
C TYR A 26 0.26 -11.23 2.48
N GLU A 27 0.35 -11.67 1.21
CA GLU A 27 1.59 -11.61 0.43
C GLU A 27 2.11 -10.16 0.31
N ILE A 28 1.24 -9.18 0.03
CA ILE A 28 1.62 -7.77 0.00
C ILE A 28 2.21 -7.32 1.34
N TYR A 29 1.64 -7.73 2.47
CA TYR A 29 2.15 -7.35 3.77
C TYR A 29 3.55 -7.91 4.05
N ARG A 30 3.84 -9.11 3.53
CA ARG A 30 5.15 -9.77 3.68
C ARG A 30 6.21 -9.20 2.75
N GLU A 31 5.84 -8.90 1.49
CA GLU A 31 6.78 -8.53 0.43
C GLU A 31 6.89 -7.02 0.19
N LYS A 32 6.10 -6.19 0.89
CA LYS A 32 6.19 -4.73 0.75
C LYS A 32 7.63 -4.24 1.04
N PRO A 33 8.12 -3.20 0.34
CA PRO A 33 9.43 -2.63 0.61
C PRO A 33 9.59 -2.24 2.08
N PRO A 34 10.61 -2.76 2.79
CA PRO A 34 10.83 -2.37 4.17
C PRO A 34 11.36 -0.93 4.25
N ILE A 35 10.89 -0.16 5.22
CA ILE A 35 11.45 1.15 5.53
C ILE A 35 12.70 0.92 6.40
N PRO A 36 13.90 1.30 5.95
CA PRO A 36 15.13 1.09 6.72
C PRO A 36 15.10 1.86 8.04
N GLU A 37 15.69 1.30 9.11
CA GLU A 37 15.84 2.00 10.39
C GLU A 37 16.79 3.20 10.28
N LYS A 38 17.88 3.06 9.50
CA LYS A 38 18.85 4.12 9.21
C LYS A 38 19.40 3.97 7.80
N ILE A 39 19.61 5.10 7.14
CA ILE A 39 20.37 5.23 5.90
C ILE A 39 21.70 5.86 6.28
N VAL A 40 22.81 5.17 6.00
CA VAL A 40 24.15 5.61 6.37
C VAL A 40 25.02 5.79 5.14
N SER A 41 25.86 6.81 5.17
CA SER A 41 26.92 7.03 4.18
C SER A 41 28.08 6.06 4.43
N LEU A 42 28.97 5.92 3.44
CA LEU A 42 30.13 5.01 3.49
C LEU A 42 31.12 5.35 4.62
N ASP A 43 31.15 6.61 5.04
CA ASP A 43 31.95 7.12 6.16
C ASP A 43 31.29 6.90 7.54
N GLY A 44 30.09 6.29 7.58
CA GLY A 44 29.35 6.00 8.81
C GLY A 44 28.41 7.11 9.28
N THR A 45 28.32 8.22 8.54
CA THR A 45 27.40 9.32 8.87
C THR A 45 25.95 8.91 8.57
N VAL A 46 25.05 9.08 9.54
CA VAL A 46 23.60 8.84 9.35
C VAL A 46 23.01 9.97 8.51
N ILE A 47 22.37 9.62 7.39
CA ILE A 47 21.73 10.55 6.45
C ILE A 47 20.24 10.72 6.81
N PHE A 48 19.53 9.60 6.98
CA PHE A 48 18.12 9.59 7.37
C PHE A 48 17.83 8.44 8.33
N THR A 49 16.85 8.63 9.19
CA THR A 49 16.24 7.59 10.02
C THR A 49 14.86 7.21 9.49
N LYS A 50 14.33 6.10 9.97
CA LYS A 50 12.93 5.72 9.73
C LYS A 50 11.97 6.83 10.15
N GLU A 51 12.21 7.47 11.29
CA GLU A 51 11.40 8.57 11.80
C GLU A 51 11.36 9.74 10.82
N ASP A 52 12.49 10.09 10.21
CA ASP A 52 12.58 11.15 9.20
C ASP A 52 11.73 10.82 7.96
N ILE A 53 11.78 9.57 7.48
CA ILE A 53 10.99 9.11 6.33
C ILE A 53 9.49 9.17 6.65
N MET A 54 9.08 8.67 7.82
CA MET A 54 7.68 8.68 8.26
C MET A 54 7.17 10.11 8.47
N LEU A 55 8.01 11.01 8.99
CA LEU A 55 7.68 12.43 9.12
C LEU A 55 7.53 13.10 7.75
N GLY A 56 8.44 12.82 6.81
CA GLY A 56 8.34 13.30 5.43
C GLY A 56 7.04 12.85 4.76
N GLN A 57 6.61 11.60 4.98
CA GLN A 57 5.32 11.10 4.49
C GLN A 57 4.14 11.88 5.11
N ASN A 58 4.17 12.14 6.41
CA ASN A 58 3.12 12.91 7.08
C ASN A 58 3.05 14.37 6.57
N VAL A 59 4.20 14.99 6.34
CA VAL A 59 4.28 16.35 5.77
C VAL A 59 3.76 16.35 4.32
N TRP A 60 4.14 15.36 3.51
CA TRP A 60 3.59 15.23 2.15
C TRP A 60 2.07 15.08 2.16
N GLN A 61 1.51 14.29 3.09
CA GLN A 61 0.06 14.18 3.26
C GLN A 61 -0.58 15.51 3.69
N SER A 62 0.08 16.30 4.54
CA SER A 62 -0.48 17.57 5.05
C SER A 62 -0.52 18.68 4.01
N ILE A 63 0.38 18.67 3.02
CA ILE A 63 0.39 19.64 1.91
C ILE A 63 -0.54 19.27 0.75
N GLY A 64 -1.34 18.19 0.90
CA GLY A 64 -2.33 17.73 -0.08
C GLY A 64 -2.03 16.36 -0.69
N GLY A 65 -0.84 15.81 -0.48
CA GLY A 65 -0.46 14.47 -0.89
C GLY A 65 -0.77 14.17 -2.36
N GLN A 66 -1.58 13.14 -2.58
CA GLN A 66 -2.02 12.70 -3.91
C GLN A 66 -2.93 13.69 -4.65
N GLN A 67 -3.35 14.80 -4.03
CA GLN A 67 -4.13 15.84 -4.71
C GLN A 67 -3.23 16.83 -5.45
N VAL A 68 -1.94 16.90 -5.09
CA VAL A 68 -0.98 17.81 -5.71
C VAL A 68 -0.38 17.16 -6.97
N GLY A 69 0.14 15.94 -6.83
CA GLY A 69 0.77 15.13 -7.89
C GLY A 69 0.60 13.64 -7.61
N THR A 70 1.45 12.81 -8.21
CA THR A 70 1.45 11.37 -7.97
C THR A 70 2.65 10.91 -7.15
N ILE A 71 2.53 9.74 -6.50
CA ILE A 71 3.68 8.93 -6.06
C ILE A 71 3.41 7.51 -6.52
N TRP A 72 4.38 6.87 -7.17
CA TRP A 72 4.21 5.55 -7.79
C TRP A 72 3.01 5.51 -8.74
N GLY A 73 2.77 6.61 -9.45
CA GLY A 73 1.67 6.76 -10.40
C GLY A 73 0.27 6.89 -9.79
N HIS A 74 0.16 7.04 -8.46
CA HIS A 74 -1.13 7.23 -7.79
C HIS A 74 -1.29 8.68 -7.31
N GLY A 75 -2.28 9.39 -7.86
CA GLY A 75 -2.67 10.73 -7.44
C GLY A 75 -3.20 11.62 -8.58
N ALA A 76 -2.96 12.92 -8.47
CA ALA A 76 -3.39 13.94 -9.41
C ALA A 76 -2.36 14.17 -10.53
N TYR A 77 -2.82 14.64 -11.68
CA TYR A 77 -1.99 14.77 -12.89
C TYR A 77 -1.52 16.19 -13.21
N VAL A 78 -1.68 17.13 -12.27
CA VAL A 78 -1.29 18.53 -12.47
C VAL A 78 0.20 18.72 -12.21
N ALA A 79 0.69 18.21 -11.08
CA ALA A 79 2.11 18.09 -10.80
C ALA A 79 2.65 16.73 -11.28
N PRO A 80 3.97 16.60 -11.52
CA PRO A 80 4.59 15.34 -11.89
C PRO A 80 4.52 14.27 -10.78
N ASP A 81 4.94 13.04 -11.13
CA ASP A 81 5.30 11.97 -10.18
C ASP A 81 6.65 12.24 -9.51
#